data_AF-A0A849UNJ9-F1
#
_entry.id   AF-A0A849UNJ9-F1
#
_cell.length_a   1.000
_cell.length_b   1.000
_cell.length_c   1.000
_cell.angle_alpha   90.00
_cell.angle_beta   90.00
_cell.angle_gamma   90.00
#
_symmetry.space_group_name_H-M   'P 1'
#
loop_
_entity.id
_entity.type
_entity.pdbx_description
1 polymer ?
#
loop_
_entity_poly.entity_id
_entity_poly.type
_entity_poly.pdbx_seq_one_letter_code
_entity_poly.pdbx_strand_id
1 'polypeptide(L)'
;MKEDIAIRSFSSQDEARDVALKLEIEGIPCRVTTEMSGICTTLFVTPDYFDAAAQIIGDDGFELAPLSEELDEGGAETGQNTNTEDLLAHISVELDAIAGTQKTLWQNLGALVVSLILFMSFGLFSASIAGVALLVGVIFVHECGHFIGMKLLRYKDIKMFFIPLFGAAVSGTETAPSDLRKAVISLLGPVPGIIIGIAVGIAYLRTGQPFLADAARTFLFLNTFNLLPFHPLDGGRFFDAVLFSRHPKLEIGFKIITALILGWVAVESKTALLGVFAFISLLSLRNTYISAGVARAVRNQLSECDHTDSYTVPSQCLPMLVTLLQAKLPAGRADPKLIARYVTEIWQRVRNKRCSTGSSVGLLLCYGFFILLGISSGPIFQAASIMKERKTEVISRTLPTGDTTRIQIVSIRGQKFSETQINDDGLFHGSQTAWHMFTTNRSKEGRWKDGYWHGEWKSWDAEGRLTGITEYDMGNPVRYQKLINGEMRDVPRDEWSRVMKMVKQDKPRGINERR
;
A
#
# COMPACT_ATOMS: atom_id res chain seq x y z
N MET A 1 -0.63 -25.57 55.91
CA MET A 1 -1.66 -26.44 55.32
C MET A 1 -2.56 -26.92 56.45
N LYS A 2 -3.83 -26.55 56.44
CA LYS A 2 -4.87 -27.44 56.96
C LYS A 2 -5.46 -28.08 55.70
N GLU A 3 -5.40 -29.41 55.62
CA GLU A 3 -5.83 -30.18 54.46
C GLU A 3 -7.34 -29.97 54.27
N ASP A 4 -7.76 -29.45 53.13
CA ASP A 4 -9.18 -29.36 52.80
C ASP A 4 -9.74 -30.77 52.56
N ILE A 5 -10.88 -31.09 53.17
CA ILE A 5 -11.53 -32.40 53.02
C ILE A 5 -12.72 -32.22 52.08
N ALA A 6 -12.88 -33.17 51.15
CA ALA A 6 -14.04 -33.23 50.26
C ALA A 6 -15.31 -33.42 51.10
N ILE A 7 -16.27 -32.50 50.97
CA ILE A 7 -17.52 -32.53 51.72
C ILE A 7 -18.64 -33.20 50.92
N ARG A 8 -18.83 -32.82 49.65
CA ARG A 8 -19.96 -33.31 48.85
C ARG A 8 -19.74 -33.17 47.35
N SER A 9 -20.24 -34.14 46.59
CA SER A 9 -20.29 -34.10 45.12
C SER A 9 -21.71 -33.80 44.64
N PHE A 10 -21.82 -32.89 43.68
CA PHE A 10 -23.06 -32.42 43.06
C PHE A 10 -23.09 -32.84 41.59
N SER A 11 -24.27 -33.23 41.11
CA SER A 11 -24.53 -33.58 39.70
C SER A 11 -24.75 -32.34 38.81
N SER A 12 -24.90 -31.15 39.40
CA SER A 12 -25.06 -29.87 38.71
C SER A 12 -24.12 -28.81 39.30
N GLN A 13 -23.48 -28.05 38.43
CA GLN A 13 -22.57 -26.96 38.83
C GLN A 13 -23.33 -25.80 39.52
N ASP A 14 -24.60 -25.58 39.15
CA ASP A 14 -25.41 -24.50 39.72
C ASP A 14 -25.84 -24.82 41.16
N GLU A 15 -26.11 -26.10 41.47
CA GLU A 15 -26.40 -26.54 42.84
C GLU A 15 -25.17 -26.41 43.75
N ALA A 16 -23.99 -26.80 43.26
CA ALA A 16 -22.75 -26.65 44.00
C ALA A 16 -22.43 -25.18 44.32
N ARG A 17 -22.75 -24.27 43.40
CA ARG A 17 -22.55 -22.82 43.57
C ARG A 17 -23.53 -22.20 44.56
N ASP A 18 -24.80 -22.60 44.53
CA ASP A 18 -25.80 -22.09 45.48
C ASP A 18 -25.45 -22.49 46.92
N VAL A 19 -24.91 -23.70 47.10
CA VAL A 19 -24.44 -24.18 48.41
C VAL A 19 -23.14 -23.47 48.83
N ALA A 20 -22.17 -23.30 47.93
CA ALA A 20 -20.95 -22.55 48.23
C ALA A 20 -21.25 -21.10 48.66
N LEU A 21 -22.23 -20.45 48.02
CA LEU A 21 -22.63 -19.09 48.36
C LEU A 21 -23.21 -19.00 49.79
N LYS A 22 -24.02 -19.98 50.21
CA LYS A 22 -24.56 -20.03 51.57
C LYS A 22 -23.47 -20.18 52.62
N LEU A 23 -22.44 -20.97 52.33
CA LEU A 23 -21.28 -21.16 53.22
C LEU A 23 -20.42 -19.88 53.30
N GLU A 24 -20.20 -19.20 52.17
CA GLU A 24 -19.47 -17.93 52.15
C GLU A 24 -20.18 -16.82 52.92
N ILE A 25 -21.52 -16.77 52.86
CA ILE A 25 -22.33 -15.80 53.63
C ILE A 25 -22.15 -15.99 55.15
N GLU A 26 -22.03 -17.25 55.59
CA GLU A 26 -21.76 -17.60 56.99
C GLU A 26 -20.25 -17.53 57.35
N GLY A 27 -19.41 -17.04 56.44
CA GLY A 27 -17.97 -16.84 56.65
C GLY A 27 -17.14 -18.12 56.64
N ILE A 28 -17.67 -19.21 56.07
CA ILE A 28 -16.98 -20.50 55.98
C ILE A 28 -16.19 -20.57 54.67
N PRO A 29 -14.86 -20.72 54.71
CA PRO A 29 -14.05 -20.82 53.51
C PRO A 29 -14.28 -22.17 52.81
N CYS A 30 -14.71 -22.13 51.55
CA CYS A 30 -14.96 -23.32 50.74
C CYS A 30 -14.33 -23.21 49.33
N ARG A 31 -14.08 -24.36 48.70
CA ARG A 31 -13.54 -24.45 47.34
C ARG A 31 -14.37 -25.42 46.51
N VAL A 32 -14.76 -25.01 45.31
CA VAL A 32 -15.52 -25.85 44.38
C VAL A 32 -14.64 -26.24 43.21
N THR A 33 -14.57 -27.53 42.89
CA THR A 33 -13.86 -28.04 41.72
C THR A 33 -14.79 -28.88 40.86
N THR A 34 -14.80 -28.65 39.55
CA THR A 34 -15.58 -29.43 38.59
C THR A 34 -14.63 -30.30 37.78
N GLU A 35 -14.92 -31.61 37.68
CA GLU A 35 -14.14 -32.50 36.82
C GLU A 35 -14.22 -32.06 35.35
N MET A 36 -13.17 -32.32 34.56
CA MET A 36 -13.09 -31.94 33.14
C MET A 36 -14.26 -32.46 32.28
N SER A 37 -14.98 -33.48 32.75
CA SER A 37 -16.18 -34.03 32.10
C SER A 37 -17.43 -33.16 32.28
N GLY A 38 -17.43 -32.21 33.24
CA GLY A 38 -18.56 -31.32 33.55
C GLY A 38 -19.72 -31.98 34.30
N ILE A 39 -19.62 -33.27 34.61
CA ILE A 39 -20.73 -34.10 35.13
C ILE A 39 -20.77 -34.12 36.67
N CYS A 40 -19.64 -33.89 37.33
CA CYS A 40 -19.53 -33.94 38.78
C CYS A 40 -18.75 -32.72 39.30
N THR A 41 -19.33 -32.02 40.27
CA THR A 41 -18.73 -30.85 40.92
C THR A 41 -18.58 -31.13 42.41
N THR A 42 -17.37 -31.08 42.94
CA THR A 42 -17.07 -31.42 44.34
C THR A 42 -16.73 -30.16 45.13
N LEU A 43 -17.30 -30.07 46.34
CA LEU A 43 -17.11 -28.97 47.27
C LEU A 43 -16.21 -29.41 48.43
N PHE A 44 -15.19 -28.60 48.71
CA PHE A 44 -14.18 -28.83 49.75
C PHE A 44 -14.26 -27.72 50.79
N VAL A 45 -14.06 -28.08 52.05
CA VAL A 45 -14.01 -27.11 53.17
C VAL A 45 -12.90 -27.53 54.12
N THR A 46 -12.29 -26.55 54.77
CA THR A 46 -11.31 -26.78 55.84
C THR A 46 -11.93 -27.58 57.00
N PRO A 47 -11.21 -28.54 57.60
CA PRO A 47 -11.75 -29.46 58.62
C PRO A 47 -12.33 -28.76 59.85
N ASP A 48 -11.81 -27.58 60.21
CA ASP A 48 -12.27 -26.80 61.36
C ASP A 48 -13.73 -26.32 61.24
N TYR A 49 -14.28 -26.30 60.01
CA TYR A 49 -15.61 -25.78 59.71
C TYR A 49 -16.57 -26.87 59.22
N PHE A 50 -16.18 -28.14 59.34
CA PHE A 50 -16.93 -29.28 58.80
C PHE A 50 -18.34 -29.40 59.42
N ASP A 51 -18.44 -29.37 60.75
CA ASP A 51 -19.73 -29.50 61.46
C ASP A 51 -20.68 -28.32 61.16
N ALA A 52 -20.12 -27.12 61.01
CA ALA A 52 -20.87 -25.92 60.65
C ALA A 52 -21.38 -25.99 59.21
N ALA A 53 -20.53 -26.44 58.28
CA ALA A 53 -20.93 -26.65 56.89
C ALA A 53 -21.99 -27.74 56.74
N ALA A 54 -21.88 -28.84 57.50
CA ALA A 54 -22.83 -29.94 57.50
C ALA A 54 -24.24 -29.49 57.95
N GLN A 55 -24.35 -28.66 58.99
CA GLN A 55 -25.63 -28.11 59.46
C GLN A 55 -26.31 -27.21 58.42
N ILE A 56 -25.54 -26.45 57.63
CA ILE A 56 -26.07 -25.54 56.61
C ILE A 56 -26.54 -26.31 55.37
N ILE A 57 -25.88 -27.42 55.04
CA ILE A 57 -26.18 -28.25 53.87
C ILE A 57 -27.37 -29.19 54.11
N GLY A 58 -27.63 -29.59 55.37
CA GLY A 58 -28.87 -30.24 55.79
C GLY A 58 -29.04 -31.70 55.35
N ASP A 59 -27.96 -32.48 55.22
CA ASP A 59 -28.01 -33.87 54.76
C ASP A 59 -26.87 -34.72 55.40
N ASP A 60 -27.17 -35.97 55.79
CA ASP A 60 -26.27 -36.86 56.57
C ASP A 60 -25.34 -37.73 55.68
N GLY A 61 -25.34 -37.50 54.36
CA GLY A 61 -24.56 -38.30 53.41
C GLY A 61 -23.16 -37.74 53.12
N PHE A 62 -22.18 -38.07 53.95
CA PHE A 62 -20.77 -37.71 53.73
C PHE A 62 -19.92 -38.95 53.41
N GLU A 63 -19.12 -38.91 52.33
CA GLU A 63 -18.05 -39.86 52.09
C GLU A 63 -16.69 -39.22 52.42
N LEU A 64 -16.06 -39.69 53.49
CA LEU A 64 -14.69 -39.31 53.88
C LEU A 64 -13.70 -40.04 52.96
N ALA A 65 -13.09 -39.31 52.02
CA ALA A 65 -11.96 -39.81 51.24
C ALA A 65 -10.66 -39.13 51.72
N PRO A 66 -9.71 -39.88 52.34
CA PRO A 66 -8.37 -39.35 52.57
C PRO A 66 -7.62 -39.27 51.24
N LEU A 67 -6.85 -38.18 51.04
CA LEU A 67 -5.94 -38.06 49.90
C LEU A 67 -4.86 -39.15 50.00
N SER A 68 -4.89 -40.15 49.14
CA SER A 68 -3.73 -41.03 48.93
C SER A 68 -3.56 -41.36 47.44
N GLU A 69 -2.38 -40.95 46.94
CA GLU A 69 -1.63 -41.44 45.76
C GLU A 69 -2.32 -41.25 44.39
N GLU A 70 -1.82 -40.47 43.42
CA GLU A 70 -0.50 -39.96 43.10
C GLU A 70 -0.68 -38.54 42.53
N LEU A 71 0.05 -37.54 43.00
CA LEU A 71 0.41 -36.34 42.23
C LEU A 71 1.54 -35.63 43.00
N ASP A 72 2.74 -35.86 42.48
CA ASP A 72 4.06 -35.29 42.75
C ASP A 72 4.23 -34.31 43.93
N GLU A 73 5.17 -34.68 44.79
CA GLU A 73 5.84 -33.82 45.75
C GLU A 73 6.43 -32.57 45.07
N GLY A 74 5.88 -31.41 45.39
CA GLY A 74 6.42 -30.10 45.03
C GLY A 74 6.16 -29.12 46.16
N GLY A 75 7.19 -28.92 47.00
CA GLY A 75 7.13 -28.19 48.25
C GLY A 75 6.54 -26.78 48.14
N ALA A 76 5.85 -26.42 49.22
CA ALA A 76 5.40 -25.08 49.51
C ALA A 76 6.59 -24.11 49.62
N GLU A 77 6.75 -23.24 48.63
CA GLU A 77 7.39 -21.92 48.76
C GLU A 77 6.86 -20.98 47.65
N THR A 78 6.49 -19.75 48.02
CA THR A 78 6.20 -18.56 47.15
C THR A 78 4.87 -18.44 46.39
N GLY A 79 3.85 -17.89 47.07
CA GLY A 79 2.57 -17.43 46.51
C GLY A 79 2.62 -16.15 45.65
N GLN A 80 3.59 -16.00 44.74
CA GLN A 80 3.62 -14.92 43.74
C GLN A 80 3.93 -15.38 42.29
N ASN A 81 4.32 -16.65 42.08
CA ASN A 81 4.78 -17.11 40.76
C ASN A 81 3.70 -17.72 39.85
N THR A 82 2.57 -18.19 40.39
CA THR A 82 1.54 -18.92 39.60
C THR A 82 0.95 -18.09 38.45
N ASN A 83 0.63 -16.82 38.66
CA ASN A 83 0.10 -15.96 37.58
C ASN A 83 1.12 -15.62 36.48
N THR A 84 2.42 -15.61 36.81
CA THR A 84 3.48 -15.22 35.87
C THR A 84 3.93 -16.42 35.05
N GLU A 85 4.08 -17.58 35.69
CA GLU A 85 4.42 -18.84 35.02
C GLU A 85 3.30 -19.30 34.08
N ASP A 86 2.04 -19.24 34.51
CA ASP A 86 0.89 -19.53 33.64
C ASP A 86 0.82 -18.57 32.45
N LEU A 87 1.04 -17.27 32.67
CA LEU A 87 1.07 -16.28 31.59
C LEU A 87 2.21 -16.55 30.60
N LEU A 88 3.41 -16.89 31.09
CA LEU A 88 4.56 -17.22 30.25
C LEU A 88 4.31 -18.50 29.43
N ALA A 89 3.64 -19.50 30.01
CA ALA A 89 3.22 -20.71 29.31
C ALA A 89 2.25 -20.38 28.16
N HIS A 90 1.21 -19.59 28.42
CA HIS A 90 0.25 -19.18 27.38
C HIS A 90 0.91 -18.35 26.28
N ILE A 91 1.84 -17.45 26.63
CA ILE A 91 2.61 -16.67 25.65
C ILE A 91 3.51 -17.60 24.82
N SER A 92 4.15 -18.60 25.41
CA SER A 92 5.01 -19.54 24.69
C SER A 92 4.22 -20.34 23.64
N VAL A 93 3.00 -20.80 23.99
CA VAL A 93 2.09 -21.48 23.06
C VAL A 93 1.67 -20.57 21.92
N GLU A 94 1.33 -19.31 22.21
CA GLU A 94 1.00 -18.33 21.17
C GLU A 94 2.21 -17.94 20.31
N LEU A 95 3.43 -17.93 20.87
CA LEU A 95 4.66 -17.71 20.12
C LEU A 95 4.94 -18.86 19.16
N ASP A 96 4.74 -20.11 19.59
CA ASP A 96 4.87 -21.28 18.73
C ASP A 96 3.77 -21.30 17.65
N ALA A 97 2.55 -20.89 18.00
CA ALA A 97 1.47 -20.69 17.03
C ALA A 97 1.84 -19.61 16.00
N ILE A 98 2.39 -18.46 16.42
CA ILE A 98 2.85 -17.39 15.53
C ILE A 98 4.07 -17.81 14.69
N ALA A 99 5.00 -18.58 15.27
CA ALA A 99 6.18 -19.09 14.57
C ALA A 99 5.81 -20.15 13.51
N GLY A 100 4.81 -20.99 13.81
CA GLY A 100 4.21 -21.93 12.86
C GLY A 100 3.28 -21.27 11.84
N THR A 101 2.70 -20.11 12.18
CA THR A 101 1.90 -19.30 11.27
C THR A 101 2.83 -18.58 10.29
N GLN A 102 3.09 -19.22 9.15
CA GLN A 102 3.65 -18.55 7.96
C GLN A 102 2.93 -17.20 7.78
N LYS A 103 3.70 -16.08 7.70
CA LYS A 103 3.16 -14.71 7.52
C LYS A 103 1.96 -14.75 6.59
N THR A 104 0.79 -14.44 7.14
CA THR A 104 -0.47 -14.87 6.54
C THR A 104 -0.63 -14.31 5.13
N LEU A 105 -0.82 -15.24 4.20
CA LEU A 105 -1.16 -15.08 2.77
C LEU A 105 -2.14 -13.92 2.49
N TRP A 106 -3.01 -13.62 3.45
CA TRP A 106 -4.00 -12.54 3.44
C TRP A 106 -3.41 -11.11 3.45
N GLN A 107 -2.20 -10.89 3.94
CA GLN A 107 -1.58 -9.55 3.95
C GLN A 107 -1.11 -9.11 2.56
N ASN A 108 -0.50 -10.01 1.78
CA ASN A 108 -0.14 -9.77 0.37
C ASN A 108 -1.40 -9.67 -0.49
N LEU A 109 -2.38 -10.55 -0.24
CA LEU A 109 -3.65 -10.56 -0.96
C LEU A 109 -4.48 -9.30 -0.71
N GLY A 110 -4.54 -8.84 0.55
CA GLY A 110 -5.26 -7.62 0.92
C GLY A 110 -4.68 -6.37 0.25
N ALA A 111 -3.35 -6.27 0.18
CA ALA A 111 -2.66 -5.19 -0.54
C ALA A 111 -3.04 -5.14 -2.03
N LEU A 112 -3.12 -6.32 -2.66
CA LEU A 112 -3.52 -6.47 -4.06
C LEU A 112 -5.00 -6.14 -4.31
N VAL A 113 -5.90 -6.61 -3.44
CA VAL A 113 -7.34 -6.29 -3.52
C VAL A 113 -7.58 -4.80 -3.36
N VAL A 114 -6.84 -4.15 -2.47
CA VAL A 114 -6.89 -2.70 -2.28
C VAL A 114 -6.40 -1.96 -3.53
N SER A 115 -5.26 -2.40 -4.08
CA SER A 115 -4.70 -1.83 -5.31
C SER A 115 -5.69 -1.98 -6.47
N LEU A 116 -6.41 -3.10 -6.52
CA LEU A 116 -7.47 -3.40 -7.48
C LEU A 116 -8.68 -2.46 -7.33
N ILE A 117 -9.17 -2.27 -6.10
CA ILE A 117 -10.29 -1.35 -5.84
C ILE A 117 -9.91 0.08 -6.23
N LEU A 118 -8.69 0.53 -5.91
CA LEU A 118 -8.18 1.83 -6.36
C LEU A 118 -8.12 1.91 -7.89
N PHE A 119 -7.56 0.90 -8.55
CA PHE A 119 -7.43 0.88 -10.00
C PHE A 119 -8.78 0.97 -10.72
N MET A 120 -9.81 0.30 -10.18
CA MET A 120 -11.19 0.41 -10.67
C MET A 120 -11.80 1.78 -10.34
N SER A 121 -11.60 2.32 -9.14
CA SER A 121 -12.10 3.65 -8.75
C SER A 121 -11.53 4.79 -9.61
N PHE A 122 -10.28 4.66 -10.08
CA PHE A 122 -9.65 5.64 -10.97
C PHE A 122 -10.04 5.48 -12.45
N GLY A 123 -10.90 4.50 -12.80
CA GLY A 123 -11.37 4.30 -14.18
C GLY A 123 -10.26 3.86 -15.16
N LEU A 124 -9.16 3.32 -14.63
CA LEU A 124 -8.00 2.89 -15.42
C LEU A 124 -8.14 1.48 -16.00
N PHE A 125 -9.27 0.81 -15.72
CA PHE A 125 -9.56 -0.57 -16.09
C PHE A 125 -10.85 -0.70 -16.90
N SER A 126 -10.83 -1.47 -17.99
CA SER A 126 -12.05 -1.99 -18.59
C SER A 126 -12.41 -3.30 -17.89
N ALA A 127 -13.64 -3.42 -17.37
CA ALA A 127 -14.13 -4.64 -16.69
C ALA A 127 -14.38 -5.81 -17.67
N SER A 128 -13.45 -6.05 -18.59
CA SER A 128 -13.47 -7.12 -19.58
C SER A 128 -12.72 -8.35 -19.05
N ILE A 129 -13.10 -9.53 -19.54
CA ILE A 129 -12.41 -10.80 -19.22
C ILE A 129 -10.92 -10.71 -19.57
N ALA A 130 -10.58 -10.08 -20.71
CA ALA A 130 -9.21 -9.85 -21.13
C ALA A 130 -8.44 -8.95 -20.15
N GLY A 131 -9.09 -7.90 -19.63
CA GLY A 131 -8.51 -7.05 -18.60
C GLY A 131 -8.23 -7.82 -17.31
N VAL A 132 -9.16 -8.65 -16.85
CA VAL A 132 -8.99 -9.44 -15.62
C VAL A 132 -7.86 -10.46 -15.79
N ALA A 133 -7.81 -11.14 -16.94
CA ALA A 133 -6.72 -12.07 -17.26
C ALA A 133 -5.36 -11.38 -17.31
N LEU A 134 -5.29 -10.20 -17.93
CA LEU A 134 -4.09 -9.37 -17.96
C LEU A 134 -3.63 -9.00 -16.55
N LEU A 135 -4.55 -8.52 -15.71
CA LEU A 135 -4.26 -8.15 -14.32
C LEU A 135 -3.71 -9.35 -13.54
N VAL A 136 -4.37 -10.50 -13.60
CA VAL A 136 -3.89 -11.73 -12.95
C VAL A 136 -2.49 -12.10 -13.44
N GLY A 137 -2.23 -11.94 -14.74
CA GLY A 137 -0.90 -12.12 -15.33
C GLY A 137 0.15 -11.16 -14.76
N VAL A 138 -0.18 -9.87 -14.61
CA VAL A 138 0.72 -8.87 -14.00
C VAL A 138 1.03 -9.22 -12.54
N ILE A 139 0.02 -9.60 -11.76
CA ILE A 139 0.19 -10.02 -10.36
C ILE A 139 1.08 -11.26 -10.29
N PHE A 140 0.83 -12.24 -11.17
CA PHE A 140 1.64 -13.44 -11.22
C PHE A 140 3.12 -13.11 -11.50
N VAL A 141 3.40 -12.24 -12.47
CA VAL A 141 4.77 -11.79 -12.77
C VAL A 141 5.41 -11.09 -11.57
N HIS A 142 4.66 -10.23 -10.88
CA HIS A 142 5.12 -9.55 -9.67
C HIS A 142 5.51 -10.56 -8.58
N GLU A 143 4.64 -11.51 -8.28
CA GLU A 143 4.88 -12.53 -7.25
C GLU A 143 5.98 -13.52 -7.64
N CYS A 144 6.13 -13.84 -8.93
CA CYS A 144 7.28 -14.57 -9.45
C CYS A 144 8.60 -13.85 -9.12
N GLY A 145 8.61 -12.52 -9.15
CA GLY A 145 9.75 -11.72 -8.73
C GLY A 145 10.16 -11.99 -7.28
N HIS A 146 9.19 -11.96 -6.36
CA HIS A 146 9.40 -12.32 -4.95
C HIS A 146 9.88 -13.76 -4.79
N PHE A 147 9.27 -14.71 -5.50
CA PHE A 147 9.65 -16.12 -5.50
C PHE A 147 11.10 -16.34 -5.94
N ILE A 148 11.49 -15.74 -7.07
CA ILE A 148 12.85 -15.82 -7.58
C ILE A 148 13.82 -15.20 -6.57
N GLY A 149 13.48 -14.06 -5.99
CA GLY A 149 14.29 -13.42 -4.95
C GLY A 149 14.54 -14.31 -3.73
N MET A 150 13.47 -14.93 -3.21
CA MET A 150 13.57 -15.88 -2.09
C MET A 150 14.43 -17.10 -2.45
N LYS A 151 14.30 -17.63 -3.68
CA LYS A 151 15.10 -18.76 -4.15
C LYS A 151 16.58 -18.40 -4.29
N LEU A 152 16.90 -17.25 -4.88
CA LEU A 152 18.27 -16.74 -5.03
C LEU A 152 18.94 -16.49 -3.68
N LEU A 153 18.18 -16.02 -2.69
CA LEU A 153 18.66 -15.74 -1.33
C LEU A 153 18.55 -16.94 -0.38
N ARG A 154 18.27 -18.14 -0.91
CA ARG A 154 18.24 -19.42 -0.17
C ARG A 154 17.27 -19.43 1.02
N TYR A 155 16.06 -18.95 0.82
CA TYR A 155 14.95 -19.17 1.77
C TYR A 155 14.55 -20.65 1.77
N LYS A 156 14.05 -21.14 2.92
CA LYS A 156 13.52 -22.51 3.08
C LYS A 156 12.00 -22.52 2.93
N ASP A 157 11.44 -23.68 2.61
CA ASP A 157 10.00 -23.92 2.55
C ASP A 157 9.22 -22.93 1.67
N ILE A 158 9.82 -22.54 0.54
CA ILE A 158 9.23 -21.56 -0.38
C ILE A 158 8.00 -22.19 -1.03
N LYS A 159 6.83 -21.61 -0.81
CA LYS A 159 5.55 -22.03 -1.38
C LYS A 159 4.93 -20.87 -2.15
N MET A 160 4.47 -21.16 -3.37
CA MET A 160 3.66 -20.24 -4.17
C MET A 160 2.23 -20.80 -4.20
N PHE A 161 1.28 -20.00 -3.73
CA PHE A 161 -0.14 -20.34 -3.76
C PHE A 161 -0.82 -19.52 -4.83
N PHE A 162 -1.70 -20.14 -5.61
CA PHE A 162 -2.54 -19.45 -6.58
C PHE A 162 -3.96 -19.37 -6.02
N ILE A 163 -4.45 -18.15 -5.83
CA ILE A 163 -5.81 -17.88 -5.37
C ILE A 163 -6.64 -17.51 -6.60
N PRO A 164 -7.67 -18.31 -6.96
CA PRO A 164 -8.53 -18.03 -8.10
C PRO A 164 -9.06 -16.60 -8.05
N LEU A 165 -8.97 -15.87 -9.17
CA LEU A 165 -9.40 -14.46 -9.34
C LEU A 165 -8.57 -13.39 -8.61
N PHE A 166 -7.72 -13.76 -7.64
CA PHE A 166 -7.00 -12.80 -6.81
C PHE A 166 -5.47 -12.80 -7.04
N GLY A 167 -4.95 -13.80 -7.73
CA GLY A 167 -3.55 -13.87 -8.17
C GLY A 167 -2.71 -14.87 -7.38
N ALA A 168 -1.38 -14.70 -7.39
CA ALA A 168 -0.45 -15.56 -6.65
C ALA A 168 -0.05 -14.90 -5.31
N ALA A 169 0.39 -15.70 -4.36
CA ALA A 169 1.05 -15.22 -3.14
C ALA A 169 2.23 -16.14 -2.81
N VAL A 170 3.36 -15.57 -2.44
CA VAL A 170 4.56 -16.35 -2.10
C VAL A 170 4.90 -16.22 -0.61
N SER A 171 5.19 -17.35 0.02
CA SER A 171 5.69 -17.43 1.40
C SER A 171 6.96 -18.26 1.46
N GLY A 172 7.83 -17.98 2.44
CA GLY A 172 9.04 -18.75 2.70
C GLY A 172 9.68 -18.35 4.02
N THR A 173 10.44 -19.28 4.60
CA THR A 173 11.12 -19.09 5.88
C THR A 173 12.55 -18.60 5.65
N GLU A 174 12.93 -17.53 6.34
CA GLU A 174 14.28 -16.95 6.20
C GLU A 174 15.32 -17.83 6.91
N THR A 175 16.42 -18.16 6.22
CA THR A 175 17.49 -19.00 6.77
C THR A 175 18.47 -18.26 7.66
N ALA A 176 18.66 -16.97 7.42
CA ALA A 176 19.47 -16.09 8.27
C ALA A 176 18.88 -14.67 8.20
N PRO A 177 18.42 -14.08 9.33
CA PRO A 177 17.72 -12.80 9.35
C PRO A 177 18.58 -11.63 8.86
N SER A 178 18.23 -11.05 7.71
CA SER A 178 18.96 -9.93 7.12
C SER A 178 18.03 -8.88 6.50
N ASP A 179 18.13 -7.64 6.99
CA ASP A 179 17.34 -6.53 6.45
C ASP A 179 17.68 -6.25 4.98
N LEU A 180 18.93 -6.46 4.56
CA LEU A 180 19.33 -6.32 3.16
C LEU A 180 18.58 -7.31 2.27
N ARG A 181 18.46 -8.57 2.69
CA ARG A 181 17.74 -9.60 1.92
C ARG A 181 16.27 -9.25 1.78
N LYS A 182 15.64 -8.80 2.87
CA LYS A 182 14.25 -8.34 2.89
C LYS A 182 14.03 -7.16 1.92
N ALA A 183 14.92 -6.17 1.96
CA ALA A 183 14.85 -5.02 1.07
C ALA A 183 15.01 -5.42 -0.40
N VAL A 184 15.95 -6.32 -0.72
CA VAL A 184 16.14 -6.82 -2.08
C VAL A 184 14.90 -7.59 -2.56
N ILE A 185 14.35 -8.49 -1.75
CA ILE A 185 13.13 -9.24 -2.11
C ILE A 185 11.97 -8.27 -2.37
N SER A 186 11.75 -7.29 -1.49
CA SER A 186 10.67 -6.30 -1.69
C SER A 186 10.79 -5.50 -3.00
N LEU A 187 12.00 -5.34 -3.55
CA LEU A 187 12.18 -4.71 -4.86
C LEU A 187 12.00 -5.69 -6.03
N LEU A 188 12.32 -6.97 -5.83
CA LEU A 188 12.27 -7.98 -6.88
C LEU A 188 10.87 -8.31 -7.37
N GLY A 189 9.82 -8.02 -6.61
CA GLY A 189 8.45 -8.03 -7.12
C GLY A 189 8.15 -6.88 -8.10
N PRO A 190 8.20 -5.61 -7.66
CA PRO A 190 7.80 -4.48 -8.48
C PRO A 190 8.76 -4.11 -9.61
N VAL A 191 10.08 -4.19 -9.40
CA VAL A 191 11.07 -3.70 -10.37
C VAL A 191 10.98 -4.40 -11.73
N PRO A 192 10.92 -5.75 -11.82
CA PRO A 192 10.73 -6.43 -13.10
C PRO A 192 9.43 -6.00 -13.79
N GLY A 193 8.35 -5.84 -13.04
CA GLY A 193 7.07 -5.39 -13.58
C GLY A 193 7.11 -3.98 -14.17
N ILE A 194 7.86 -3.05 -13.56
CA ILE A 194 8.08 -1.70 -14.12
C ILE A 194 8.87 -1.77 -15.43
N ILE A 195 9.94 -2.57 -15.48
CA ILE A 195 10.77 -2.74 -16.67
C ILE A 195 9.94 -3.33 -17.82
N ILE A 196 9.15 -4.37 -17.54
CA ILE A 196 8.24 -4.98 -18.52
C ILE A 196 7.20 -3.96 -18.97
N GLY A 197 6.60 -3.19 -18.05
CA GLY A 197 5.62 -2.15 -18.37
C GLY A 197 6.16 -1.11 -19.36
N ILE A 198 7.41 -0.65 -19.17
CA ILE A 198 8.07 0.26 -20.12
C ILE A 198 8.34 -0.41 -21.46
N ALA A 199 8.87 -1.63 -21.47
CA ALA A 199 9.14 -2.35 -22.71
C ALA A 199 7.86 -2.55 -23.54
N VAL A 200 6.77 -2.95 -22.89
CA VAL A 200 5.44 -3.09 -23.49
C VAL A 200 4.89 -1.73 -23.95
N GLY A 201 5.09 -0.67 -23.17
CA GLY A 201 4.71 0.69 -23.55
C GLY A 201 5.45 1.17 -24.81
N ILE A 202 6.75 0.90 -24.92
CA ILE A 202 7.54 1.19 -26.14
C ILE A 202 6.99 0.37 -27.32
N ALA A 203 6.66 -0.91 -27.12
CA ALA A 203 6.06 -1.75 -28.14
C ALA A 203 4.72 -1.19 -28.64
N TYR A 204 3.85 -0.71 -27.73
CA TYR A 204 2.61 -0.01 -28.06
C TYR A 204 2.88 1.25 -28.91
N LEU A 205 3.86 2.07 -28.55
CA LEU A 205 4.22 3.26 -29.33
C LEU A 205 4.66 2.91 -30.75
N ARG A 206 5.18 1.70 -30.99
CA ARG A 206 5.49 1.20 -32.35
C ARG A 206 4.25 0.64 -33.04
N THR A 207 3.56 -0.32 -32.44
CA THR A 207 2.51 -1.11 -33.11
C THR A 207 1.12 -0.45 -33.09
N GLY A 208 0.82 0.35 -32.07
CA GLY A 208 -0.48 0.99 -31.88
C GLY A 208 -1.58 0.05 -31.38
N GLN A 209 -1.26 -1.19 -31.00
CA GLN A 209 -2.25 -2.16 -30.53
C GLN A 209 -2.82 -1.75 -29.15
N PRO A 210 -4.14 -1.56 -29.01
CA PRO A 210 -4.75 -1.10 -27.75
C PRO A 210 -4.44 -1.99 -26.54
N PHE A 211 -4.39 -3.31 -26.75
CA PHE A 211 -4.08 -4.27 -25.69
C PHE A 211 -2.70 -4.03 -25.04
N LEU A 212 -1.69 -3.62 -25.81
CA LEU A 212 -0.36 -3.29 -25.26
C LEU A 212 -0.40 -2.01 -24.42
N ALA A 213 -1.27 -1.06 -24.75
CA ALA A 213 -1.47 0.13 -23.93
C ALA A 213 -2.09 -0.23 -22.58
N ASP A 214 -3.07 -1.13 -22.57
CA ASP A 214 -3.69 -1.65 -21.35
C ASP A 214 -2.64 -2.39 -20.50
N ALA A 215 -1.89 -3.30 -21.11
CA ALA A 215 -0.82 -4.05 -20.45
C ALA A 215 0.24 -3.14 -19.84
N ALA A 216 0.76 -2.16 -20.59
CA ALA A 216 1.74 -1.21 -20.09
C ALA A 216 1.20 -0.44 -18.88
N ARG A 217 -0.03 0.07 -18.96
CA ARG A 217 -0.68 0.80 -17.86
C ARG A 217 -0.85 -0.07 -16.62
N THR A 218 -1.33 -1.30 -16.77
CA THR A 218 -1.52 -2.23 -15.65
C THR A 218 -0.19 -2.60 -14.99
N PHE A 219 0.85 -2.92 -15.77
CA PHE A 219 2.19 -3.18 -15.24
C PHE A 219 2.76 -1.98 -14.48
N LEU A 220 2.73 -0.80 -15.09
CA LEU A 220 3.31 0.39 -14.47
C LEU A 220 2.55 0.81 -13.22
N PHE A 221 1.21 0.83 -13.28
CA PHE A 221 0.40 1.21 -12.14
C PHE A 221 0.59 0.25 -10.97
N LEU A 222 0.39 -1.05 -11.17
CA LEU A 222 0.41 -2.03 -10.08
C LEU A 222 1.78 -2.07 -9.39
N ASN A 223 2.86 -2.06 -10.16
CA ASN A 223 4.19 -2.17 -9.60
C ASN A 223 4.71 -0.86 -8.99
N THR A 224 4.38 0.29 -9.60
CA THR A 224 4.69 1.60 -9.00
C THR A 224 3.88 1.83 -7.73
N PHE A 225 2.61 1.42 -7.73
CA PHE A 225 1.77 1.48 -6.54
C PHE A 225 2.36 0.63 -5.43
N ASN A 226 2.78 -0.61 -5.70
CA ASN A 226 3.44 -1.46 -4.69
C ASN A 226 4.77 -0.92 -4.19
N LEU A 227 5.46 -0.05 -4.95
CA LEU A 227 6.62 0.66 -4.43
C LEU A 227 6.26 1.77 -3.47
N LEU A 228 5.00 2.19 -3.33
CA LEU A 228 4.68 3.27 -2.42
C LEU A 228 5.08 2.90 -0.97
N PRO A 229 5.65 3.85 -0.22
CA PRO A 229 6.36 3.60 1.03
C PRO A 229 5.42 3.35 2.24
N PHE A 230 4.32 2.65 2.08
CA PHE A 230 3.37 2.36 3.17
C PHE A 230 3.03 0.88 3.28
N HIS A 231 2.71 0.43 4.49
CA HIS A 231 2.20 -0.92 4.71
C HIS A 231 0.74 -1.03 4.26
N PRO A 232 0.32 -2.17 3.69
CA PRO A 232 1.03 -3.47 3.57
C PRO A 232 1.93 -3.65 2.33
N LEU A 233 2.18 -2.60 1.54
CA LEU A 233 2.89 -2.69 0.26
C LEU A 233 4.39 -3.00 0.41
N ASP A 234 5.00 -3.41 -0.70
CA ASP A 234 6.42 -3.73 -0.77
C ASP A 234 7.33 -2.53 -0.49
N GLY A 235 6.95 -1.33 -0.90
CA GLY A 235 7.66 -0.11 -0.55
C GLY A 235 7.73 0.12 0.96
N GLY A 236 6.64 -0.14 1.68
CA GLY A 236 6.65 -0.10 3.15
C GLY A 236 7.63 -1.10 3.75
N ARG A 237 7.65 -2.34 3.25
CA ARG A 237 8.59 -3.40 3.67
C ARG A 237 10.05 -3.03 3.37
N PHE A 238 10.29 -2.37 2.24
CA PHE A 238 11.60 -1.87 1.85
C PHE A 238 12.11 -0.82 2.84
N PHE A 239 11.31 0.21 3.14
CA PHE A 239 11.72 1.26 4.08
C PHE A 239 11.85 0.76 5.52
N ASP A 240 11.02 -0.19 5.94
CA ASP A 240 11.16 -0.89 7.21
C ASP A 240 12.55 -1.49 7.36
N ALA A 241 13.00 -2.23 6.34
CA ALA A 241 14.28 -2.91 6.33
C ALA A 241 15.47 -1.93 6.22
N VAL A 242 15.37 -0.91 5.38
CA VAL A 242 16.50 -0.03 5.05
C VAL A 242 16.67 1.14 6.01
N LEU A 243 15.57 1.76 6.46
CA LEU A 243 15.58 3.05 7.16
C LEU A 243 15.03 2.95 8.59
N PHE A 244 13.86 2.34 8.77
CA PHE A 244 13.12 2.39 10.04
C PHE A 244 13.71 1.46 11.10
N SER A 245 14.35 0.35 10.69
CA SER A 245 15.15 -0.51 11.57
C SER A 245 16.26 0.25 12.33
N ARG A 246 16.78 1.35 11.76
CA ARG A 246 17.82 2.20 12.36
C ARG A 246 17.27 3.38 13.15
N HIS A 247 16.18 3.98 12.65
CA HIS A 247 15.64 5.23 13.20
C HIS A 247 14.12 5.15 13.38
N PRO A 248 13.64 4.66 14.54
CA PRO A 248 12.21 4.61 14.82
C PRO A 248 11.50 5.97 14.79
N LYS A 249 12.23 7.07 15.06
CA LYS A 249 11.70 8.44 14.92
C LYS A 249 11.40 8.78 13.46
N LEU A 250 12.23 8.32 12.51
CA LEU A 250 11.98 8.50 11.09
C LEU A 250 10.76 7.68 10.65
N GLU A 251 10.58 6.46 11.18
CA GLU A 251 9.38 5.64 10.93
C GLU A 251 8.09 6.36 11.32
N ILE A 252 8.07 6.93 12.54
CA ILE A 252 6.91 7.66 13.06
C ILE A 252 6.64 8.91 12.21
N GLY A 253 7.67 9.73 11.96
CA GLY A 253 7.52 10.93 11.13
C GLY A 253 7.06 10.61 9.71
N PHE A 254 7.61 9.54 9.13
CA PHE A 254 7.24 9.06 7.81
C PHE A 254 5.77 8.63 7.73
N LYS A 255 5.29 7.83 8.70
CA LYS A 255 3.89 7.39 8.78
C LYS A 255 2.93 8.58 8.95
N ILE A 256 3.29 9.59 9.74
CA ILE A 256 2.50 10.81 9.89
C ILE A 256 2.39 11.57 8.57
N ILE A 257 3.53 11.84 7.91
CA ILE A 257 3.56 12.55 6.62
C ILE A 257 2.73 11.80 5.57
N THR A 258 2.89 10.48 5.52
CA THR A 258 2.15 9.63 4.57
C THR A 258 0.64 9.66 4.85
N ALA A 259 0.23 9.58 6.11
CA ALA A 259 -1.18 9.68 6.47
C ALA A 259 -1.78 11.05 6.10
N LEU A 260 -1.02 12.14 6.29
CA LEU A 260 -1.45 13.49 5.88
C LEU A 260 -1.60 13.60 4.36
N ILE A 261 -0.62 13.11 3.59
CA ILE A 261 -0.68 13.12 2.12
C ILE A 261 -1.85 12.28 1.61
N LEU A 262 -2.00 11.04 2.11
CA LEU A 262 -3.11 10.16 1.74
C LEU A 262 -4.47 10.78 2.11
N GLY A 263 -4.56 11.41 3.29
CA GLY A 263 -5.77 12.12 3.73
C GLY A 263 -6.11 13.30 2.83
N TRP A 264 -5.12 14.11 2.46
CA TRP A 264 -5.32 15.23 1.53
C TRP A 264 -5.77 14.75 0.14
N VAL A 265 -5.09 13.76 -0.43
CA VAL A 265 -5.47 13.18 -1.73
C VAL A 265 -6.86 12.55 -1.65
N ALA A 266 -7.22 11.89 -0.55
CA ALA A 266 -8.55 11.30 -0.36
C ALA A 266 -9.66 12.35 -0.42
N VAL A 267 -9.46 13.52 0.17
CA VAL A 267 -10.41 14.64 0.15
C VAL A 267 -10.55 15.19 -1.27
N GLU A 268 -9.44 15.48 -1.95
CA GLU A 268 -9.49 16.07 -3.29
C GLU A 268 -10.04 15.11 -4.35
N SER A 269 -9.66 13.83 -4.27
CA SER A 269 -10.16 12.79 -5.18
C SER A 269 -11.53 12.25 -4.78
N LYS A 270 -12.13 12.72 -3.67
CA LYS A 270 -13.37 12.18 -3.06
C LYS A 270 -13.34 10.65 -2.89
N THR A 271 -12.15 10.08 -2.70
CA THR A 271 -11.94 8.64 -2.64
C THR A 271 -11.79 8.22 -1.18
N ALA A 272 -12.88 7.75 -0.57
CA ALA A 272 -12.94 7.36 0.85
C ALA A 272 -11.90 6.29 1.23
N LEU A 273 -11.55 5.41 0.29
CA LEU A 273 -10.62 4.31 0.52
C LEU A 273 -9.20 4.79 0.89
N LEU A 274 -8.70 5.87 0.26
CA LEU A 274 -7.41 6.47 0.63
C LEU A 274 -7.44 7.05 2.06
N GLY A 275 -8.59 7.59 2.47
CA GLY A 275 -8.83 8.06 3.84
C GLY A 275 -8.76 6.93 4.87
N VAL A 276 -9.24 5.73 4.52
CA VAL A 276 -9.10 4.53 5.37
C VAL A 276 -7.63 4.16 5.56
N PHE A 277 -6.80 4.20 4.51
CA PHE A 277 -5.35 3.95 4.64
C PHE A 277 -4.64 4.98 5.52
N ALA A 278 -5.00 6.25 5.37
CA ALA A 278 -4.49 7.30 6.24
C ALA A 278 -4.83 7.01 7.71
N PHE A 279 -6.09 6.65 7.98
CA PHE A 279 -6.56 6.35 9.33
C PHE A 279 -5.86 5.11 9.94
N ILE A 280 -5.76 4.00 9.20
CA ILE A 280 -5.07 2.78 9.67
C ILE A 280 -3.59 3.09 9.96
N SER A 281 -2.94 3.89 9.11
CA SER A 281 -1.55 4.30 9.31
C SER A 281 -1.37 5.07 10.62
N LEU A 282 -2.30 5.98 10.95
CA LEU A 282 -2.29 6.72 12.22
C LEU A 282 -2.50 5.81 13.44
N LEU A 283 -3.41 4.83 13.36
CA LEU A 283 -3.62 3.86 14.45
C LEU A 283 -2.36 3.02 14.74
N SER A 284 -1.56 2.73 13.72
CA SER A 284 -0.32 1.95 13.86
C SER A 284 0.83 2.70 14.57
N LEU A 285 0.75 4.04 14.70
CA LEU A 285 1.81 4.87 15.28
C LEU A 285 2.11 4.50 16.72
N ARG A 286 1.06 4.25 17.53
CA ARG A 286 1.22 3.86 18.94
C ARG A 286 1.98 2.54 19.08
N ASN A 287 1.60 1.53 18.30
CA ASN A 287 2.24 0.21 18.30
C ASN A 287 3.73 0.34 17.97
N THR A 288 4.04 1.14 16.94
CA THR A 288 5.39 1.42 16.47
C THR A 288 6.25 2.09 17.55
N TYR A 289 5.70 3.08 18.27
CA TYR A 289 6.42 3.78 19.33
C TYR A 289 6.75 2.86 20.51
N ILE A 290 5.79 2.03 20.93
CA ILE A 290 5.97 1.07 22.03
C ILE A 290 7.01 0.02 21.64
N SER A 291 6.86 -0.65 20.49
CA SER A 291 7.77 -1.72 20.06
C SER A 291 9.20 -1.21 19.86
N ALA A 292 9.37 -0.03 19.28
CA ALA A 292 10.67 0.63 19.15
C ALA A 292 11.32 0.98 20.50
N GLY A 293 10.52 1.47 21.45
CA GLY A 293 10.98 1.84 22.78
C GLY A 293 11.45 0.64 23.59
N VAL A 294 10.75 -0.50 23.50
CA VAL A 294 11.13 -1.74 24.20
C VAL A 294 12.31 -2.42 23.51
N ALA A 295 12.32 -2.52 22.18
CA ALA A 295 13.43 -3.12 21.43
C ALA A 295 14.78 -2.41 21.69
N ARG A 296 14.76 -1.09 21.96
CA ARG A 296 15.97 -0.36 22.37
C ARG A 296 16.43 -0.74 23.77
N ALA A 297 15.52 -0.86 24.73
CA ALA A 297 15.84 -1.27 26.10
C ALA A 297 16.41 -2.69 26.14
N VAL A 298 15.77 -3.61 25.40
CA VAL A 298 16.19 -5.01 25.26
C VAL A 298 17.57 -5.11 24.63
N ARG A 299 17.85 -4.40 23.53
CA ARG A 299 19.15 -4.47 22.84
C ARG A 299 20.34 -4.09 23.74
N ASN A 300 20.14 -3.21 24.71
CA ASN A 300 21.19 -2.85 25.66
C ASN A 300 21.47 -3.97 26.68
N GLN A 301 20.45 -4.77 27.02
CA GLN A 301 20.53 -5.88 27.96
C GLN A 301 20.88 -7.23 27.30
N LEU A 302 20.59 -7.40 25.99
CA LEU A 302 20.73 -8.67 25.29
C LEU A 302 22.18 -9.06 24.93
N SER A 303 23.17 -8.23 25.23
CA SER A 303 24.59 -8.53 24.94
C SER A 303 25.09 -9.79 25.66
N GLU A 304 24.33 -10.31 26.63
CA GLU A 304 24.66 -11.50 27.45
C GLU A 304 24.01 -12.82 26.97
N CYS A 305 23.00 -12.79 26.08
CA CYS A 305 22.17 -13.98 25.73
C CYS A 305 22.49 -14.64 24.35
N ASP A 306 23.61 -14.33 23.72
CA ASP A 306 23.81 -14.58 22.28
C ASP A 306 24.54 -15.90 21.94
N HIS A 307 23.84 -17.05 21.95
CA HIS A 307 24.42 -18.32 21.44
C HIS A 307 23.48 -19.29 20.69
N THR A 308 22.29 -18.89 20.21
CA THR A 308 21.40 -19.85 19.51
C THR A 308 20.86 -19.32 18.19
N ASP A 309 21.16 -20.01 17.08
CA ASP A 309 20.77 -19.74 15.68
C ASP A 309 19.26 -19.93 15.36
N SER A 310 18.40 -19.96 16.38
CA SER A 310 16.99 -20.26 16.19
C SER A 310 16.16 -19.00 15.90
N TYR A 311 15.18 -19.12 14.98
CA TYR A 311 14.17 -18.09 14.69
C TYR A 311 13.17 -17.92 15.85
N THR A 312 13.13 -18.90 16.76
CA THR A 312 12.30 -18.90 17.96
C THR A 312 12.92 -18.06 19.07
N VAL A 313 12.06 -17.43 19.88
CA VAL A 313 12.49 -16.69 21.07
C VAL A 313 13.01 -17.72 22.08
N PRO A 314 14.27 -17.65 22.53
CA PRO A 314 14.76 -18.53 23.59
C PRO A 314 13.89 -18.38 24.84
N SER A 315 13.46 -19.49 25.44
CA SER A 315 12.63 -19.48 26.65
C SER A 315 13.26 -18.70 27.80
N GLN A 316 14.59 -18.64 27.84
CA GLN A 316 15.39 -17.88 28.81
C GLN A 316 15.23 -16.35 28.66
N CYS A 317 14.98 -15.84 27.45
CA CYS A 317 14.80 -14.41 27.19
C CYS A 317 13.35 -13.95 27.34
N LEU A 318 12.40 -14.88 27.38
CA LEU A 318 10.97 -14.58 27.38
C LEU A 318 10.52 -13.81 28.64
N PRO A 319 10.92 -14.18 29.88
CA PRO A 319 10.53 -13.43 31.09
C PRO A 319 10.99 -11.97 31.03
N MET A 320 12.25 -11.73 30.64
CA MET A 320 12.81 -10.37 30.51
C MET A 320 12.02 -9.51 29.53
N LEU A 321 11.66 -10.07 28.35
CA LEU A 321 10.89 -9.38 27.32
C LEU A 321 9.48 -9.02 27.81
N VAL A 322 8.83 -9.95 28.51
CA VAL A 322 7.47 -9.76 29.04
C VAL A 322 7.46 -8.70 30.14
N THR A 323 8.42 -8.72 31.07
CA THR A 323 8.53 -7.70 32.14
C THR A 323 8.73 -6.29 31.57
N LEU A 324 9.64 -6.13 30.60
CA LEU A 324 9.88 -4.83 29.95
C LEU A 324 8.67 -4.33 29.13
N LEU A 325 7.91 -5.25 28.54
CA LEU A 325 6.67 -4.95 27.82
C LEU A 325 5.56 -4.52 28.77
N GLN A 326 5.34 -5.26 29.85
CA GLN A 326 4.32 -4.95 30.87
C GLN A 326 4.56 -3.59 31.51
N ALA A 327 5.82 -3.19 31.73
CA ALA A 327 6.17 -1.86 32.26
C ALA A 327 5.80 -0.68 31.33
N LYS A 328 5.60 -0.93 30.02
CA LYS A 328 5.24 0.11 29.03
C LYS A 328 3.80 0.03 28.54
N LEU A 329 3.09 -1.06 28.79
CA LEU A 329 1.70 -1.25 28.41
C LEU A 329 0.78 -0.71 29.53
N PRO A 330 -0.38 -0.13 29.21
CA PRO A 330 -1.34 0.28 30.24
C PRO A 330 -1.83 -0.92 31.06
N ALA A 331 -1.89 -0.76 32.39
CA ALA A 331 -2.32 -1.81 33.31
C ALA A 331 -3.72 -2.35 32.92
N GLY A 332 -3.84 -3.68 32.79
CA GLY A 332 -5.10 -4.35 32.45
C GLY A 332 -5.21 -4.96 31.05
N ARG A 333 -4.15 -4.97 30.23
CA ARG A 333 -4.10 -5.73 28.95
C ARG A 333 -3.01 -6.79 28.98
N ALA A 334 -3.26 -7.87 29.71
CA ALA A 334 -2.46 -9.08 29.67
C ALA A 334 -3.05 -10.12 28.71
N ASP A 335 -3.46 -9.70 27.50
CA ASP A 335 -3.86 -10.67 26.47
C ASP A 335 -2.58 -11.39 25.96
N PRO A 336 -2.43 -12.70 26.20
CA PRO A 336 -1.24 -13.45 25.80
C PRO A 336 -0.94 -13.33 24.31
N LYS A 337 -1.99 -13.23 23.46
CA LYS A 337 -1.85 -13.06 22.00
C LYS A 337 -1.20 -11.74 21.63
N LEU A 338 -1.60 -10.66 22.29
CA LEU A 338 -1.06 -9.33 22.02
C LEU A 338 0.41 -9.27 22.47
N ILE A 339 0.72 -9.83 23.64
CA ILE A 339 2.09 -9.88 24.16
C ILE A 339 2.98 -10.72 23.25
N ALA A 340 2.54 -11.91 22.81
CA ALA A 340 3.29 -12.76 21.89
C ALA A 340 3.61 -12.04 20.56
N ARG A 341 2.68 -11.24 20.02
CA ARG A 341 2.93 -10.40 18.82
C ARG A 341 4.00 -9.35 19.07
N TYR A 342 3.94 -8.62 20.19
CA TYR A 342 4.96 -7.62 20.54
C TYR A 342 6.33 -8.26 20.77
N VAL A 343 6.38 -9.38 21.49
CA VAL A 343 7.60 -10.14 21.77
C VAL A 343 8.25 -10.59 20.45
N THR A 344 7.46 -11.13 19.53
CA THR A 344 7.95 -11.53 18.20
C THR A 344 8.49 -10.34 17.40
N GLU A 345 7.76 -9.23 17.37
CA GLU A 345 8.17 -8.01 16.65
C GLU A 345 9.47 -7.42 17.24
N ILE A 346 9.60 -7.41 18.56
CA ILE A 346 10.79 -6.94 19.27
C ILE A 346 11.96 -7.86 19.00
N TRP A 347 11.78 -9.18 19.11
CA TRP A 347 12.83 -10.17 18.88
C TRP A 347 13.41 -10.05 17.45
N GLN A 348 12.53 -9.95 16.45
CA GLN A 348 12.94 -9.73 15.05
C GLN A 348 13.69 -8.41 14.86
N ARG A 349 13.24 -7.31 15.49
CA ARG A 349 13.92 -6.00 15.44
C ARG A 349 15.30 -6.03 16.10
N VAL A 350 15.50 -6.88 17.11
CA VAL A 350 16.79 -6.99 17.82
C VAL A 350 17.78 -7.85 17.04
N ARG A 351 17.34 -9.01 16.52
CA ARG A 351 18.18 -10.04 15.88
C ARG A 351 18.59 -9.75 14.42
N ASN A 352 17.79 -9.03 13.64
CA ASN A 352 18.10 -8.82 12.22
C ASN A 352 19.46 -8.11 12.03
N LYS A 353 20.32 -8.67 11.17
CA LYS A 353 21.53 -7.98 10.74
C LYS A 353 21.14 -6.74 9.94
N ARG A 354 21.39 -5.57 10.54
CA ARG A 354 21.12 -4.27 9.94
C ARG A 354 21.88 -4.11 8.62
N CYS A 355 21.25 -3.47 7.64
CA CYS A 355 21.91 -3.10 6.40
C CYS A 355 23.11 -2.18 6.68
N SER A 356 24.24 -2.33 5.98
CA SER A 356 25.36 -1.40 6.11
C SER A 356 24.97 -0.01 5.60
N THR A 357 25.60 1.07 6.08
CA THR A 357 25.25 2.43 5.62
C THR A 357 25.41 2.59 4.10
N GLY A 358 26.48 2.01 3.52
CA GLY A 358 26.69 2.04 2.06
C GLY A 358 25.63 1.24 1.30
N SER A 359 25.27 0.06 1.79
CA SER A 359 24.20 -0.75 1.21
C SER A 359 22.83 -0.05 1.30
N SER A 360 22.53 0.62 2.41
CA SER A 360 21.31 1.42 2.56
C SER A 360 21.23 2.55 1.54
N VAL A 361 22.33 3.30 1.32
CA VAL A 361 22.38 4.36 0.31
C VAL A 361 22.19 3.79 -1.09
N GLY A 362 22.89 2.71 -1.44
CA GLY A 362 22.73 2.06 -2.75
C GLY A 362 21.31 1.56 -3.01
N LEU A 363 20.68 0.94 -2.01
CA LEU A 363 19.29 0.50 -2.10
C LEU A 363 18.32 1.67 -2.24
N LEU A 364 18.50 2.76 -1.49
CA LEU A 364 17.65 3.96 -1.61
C LEU A 364 17.78 4.63 -2.99
N LEU A 365 18.99 4.68 -3.56
CA LEU A 365 19.19 5.19 -4.91
C LEU A 365 18.50 4.30 -5.95
N CYS A 366 18.59 2.97 -5.79
CA CYS A 366 17.91 2.01 -6.65
C CYS A 366 16.38 2.17 -6.56
N TYR A 367 15.83 2.24 -5.35
CA TYR A 367 14.40 2.49 -5.12
C TYR A 367 13.96 3.82 -5.74
N GLY A 368 14.73 4.89 -5.51
CA GLY A 368 14.45 6.23 -6.05
C GLY A 368 14.44 6.26 -7.57
N PHE A 369 15.38 5.56 -8.21
CA PHE A 369 15.41 5.43 -9.67
C PHE A 369 14.15 4.75 -10.21
N PHE A 370 13.77 3.59 -9.66
CA PHE A 370 12.63 2.83 -10.17
C PHE A 370 11.28 3.48 -9.87
N ILE A 371 11.11 4.13 -8.72
CA ILE A 371 9.85 4.84 -8.44
C ILE A 371 9.68 6.07 -9.34
N LEU A 372 10.76 6.83 -9.60
CA LEU A 372 10.72 7.97 -10.53
C LEU A 372 10.41 7.51 -11.95
N LEU A 373 11.01 6.40 -12.38
CA LEU A 373 10.81 5.80 -13.68
C LEU A 373 9.38 5.24 -13.83
N GLY A 374 8.81 4.64 -12.77
CA GLY A 374 7.40 4.24 -12.71
C GLY A 374 6.44 5.43 -12.80
N ILE A 375 6.64 6.47 -12.00
CA ILE A 375 5.78 7.67 -11.97
C ILE A 375 5.84 8.46 -13.29
N SER A 376 7.02 8.61 -13.88
CA SER A 376 7.20 9.42 -15.10
C SER A 376 6.74 8.70 -16.36
N SER A 377 6.89 7.38 -16.44
CA SER A 377 6.56 6.61 -17.64
C SER A 377 5.08 6.66 -18.01
N GLY A 378 4.16 6.59 -17.05
CA GLY A 378 2.71 6.66 -17.29
C GLY A 378 2.27 7.92 -18.08
N PRO A 379 2.52 9.14 -17.56
CA PRO A 379 2.23 10.39 -18.26
C PRO A 379 2.93 10.52 -19.62
N ILE A 380 4.18 10.05 -19.72
CA ILE A 380 4.92 10.05 -20.99
C ILE A 380 4.22 9.20 -22.04
N PHE A 381 3.82 7.97 -21.69
CA PHE A 381 3.11 7.09 -22.62
C PHE A 381 1.73 7.65 -22.97
N GLN A 382 1.03 8.28 -22.03
CA GLN A 382 -0.26 8.92 -22.30
C GLN A 382 -0.11 10.14 -23.23
N ALA A 383 0.90 10.98 -23.03
CA ALA A 383 1.19 12.08 -23.94
C ALA A 383 1.55 11.55 -25.34
N ALA A 384 2.36 10.49 -25.41
CA ALA A 384 2.74 9.87 -26.67
C ALA A 384 1.55 9.17 -27.38
N SER A 385 0.62 8.58 -26.65
CA SER A 385 -0.59 7.97 -27.22
C SER A 385 -1.53 9.01 -27.81
N ILE A 386 -1.74 10.14 -27.12
CA ILE A 386 -2.53 11.28 -27.62
C ILE A 386 -1.97 11.78 -28.95
N MET A 387 -0.64 11.87 -29.05
CA MET A 387 0.03 12.29 -30.29
C MET A 387 -0.12 11.27 -31.43
N LYS A 388 -0.25 9.98 -31.12
CA LYS A 388 -0.39 8.89 -32.11
C LYS A 388 -1.81 8.75 -32.67
N GLU A 389 -2.83 9.13 -31.91
CA GLU A 389 -4.24 9.17 -32.38
C GLU A 389 -4.58 10.41 -33.22
N ARG A 390 -3.56 11.16 -33.66
CA ARG A 390 -3.75 12.28 -34.59
C ARG A 390 -4.12 11.74 -35.97
N LYS A 391 -5.39 11.90 -36.35
CA LYS A 391 -5.88 11.62 -37.70
C LYS A 391 -5.79 12.89 -38.54
N THR A 392 -5.27 12.77 -39.76
CA THR A 392 -5.27 13.87 -40.75
C THR A 392 -6.04 13.40 -41.96
N GLU A 393 -7.07 14.13 -42.33
CA GLU A 393 -7.90 13.87 -43.51
C GLU A 393 -7.89 15.11 -44.41
N VAL A 394 -7.97 14.91 -45.72
CA VAL A 394 -8.14 16.01 -46.68
C VAL A 394 -9.45 15.77 -47.40
N ILE A 395 -10.40 16.69 -47.23
CA ILE A 395 -11.71 16.62 -47.87
C ILE A 395 -11.87 17.77 -48.88
N SER A 396 -12.65 17.56 -49.93
CA SER A 396 -13.07 18.64 -50.81
C SER A 396 -14.37 19.24 -50.29
N ARG A 397 -14.43 20.57 -50.15
CA ARG A 397 -15.63 21.31 -49.74
C ARG A 397 -15.94 22.39 -50.76
N THR A 398 -17.16 22.40 -51.27
CA THR A 398 -17.68 23.50 -52.08
C THR A 398 -18.02 24.67 -51.16
N LEU A 399 -17.39 25.81 -51.40
CA LEU A 399 -17.65 27.05 -50.69
C LEU A 399 -18.99 27.65 -51.12
N PRO A 400 -19.60 28.53 -50.31
CA PRO A 400 -20.82 29.26 -50.71
C PRO A 400 -20.64 30.08 -52.00
N THR A 401 -19.41 30.40 -52.40
CA THR A 401 -19.08 31.09 -53.65
C THR A 401 -19.19 30.19 -54.89
N GLY A 402 -19.38 28.88 -54.73
CA GLY A 402 -19.40 27.89 -55.81
C GLY A 402 -18.04 27.22 -56.06
N ASP A 403 -16.95 27.80 -55.56
CA ASP A 403 -15.60 27.25 -55.73
C ASP A 403 -15.38 26.02 -54.83
N THR A 404 -14.73 25.00 -55.37
CA THR A 404 -14.35 23.81 -54.58
C THR A 404 -12.94 23.99 -54.05
N THR A 405 -12.76 23.91 -52.73
CA THR A 405 -11.44 23.99 -52.08
C THR A 405 -11.15 22.70 -51.32
N ARG A 406 -9.87 22.36 -51.17
CA ARG A 406 -9.43 21.23 -50.35
C ARG A 406 -9.19 21.73 -48.92
N ILE A 407 -9.65 20.97 -47.93
CA ILE A 407 -9.51 21.31 -46.51
C ILE A 407 -8.85 20.15 -45.78
N GLN A 408 -7.74 20.43 -45.11
CA GLN A 408 -7.11 19.52 -44.19
C GLN A 408 -7.82 19.61 -42.85
N ILE A 409 -8.34 18.49 -42.37
CA ILE A 409 -8.88 18.32 -41.03
C ILE A 409 -7.89 17.49 -40.23
N VAL A 410 -7.39 18.06 -39.14
CA VAL A 410 -6.63 17.32 -38.14
C VAL A 410 -7.56 17.09 -36.96
N SER A 411 -7.71 15.84 -36.57
CA SER A 411 -8.50 15.43 -35.40
C SER A 411 -7.64 14.62 -34.44
N ILE A 412 -7.88 14.78 -33.14
CA ILE A 412 -7.21 14.06 -32.06
C ILE A 412 -8.31 13.44 -31.21
N ARG A 413 -8.28 12.10 -31.01
CA ARG A 413 -9.34 11.35 -30.28
C ARG A 413 -10.75 11.58 -30.81
N GLY A 414 -10.90 11.79 -32.13
CA GLY A 414 -12.18 12.09 -32.78
C GLY A 414 -12.67 13.53 -32.62
N GLN A 415 -12.02 14.36 -31.80
CA GLN A 415 -12.31 15.80 -31.73
C GLN A 415 -11.47 16.57 -32.74
N LYS A 416 -12.10 17.57 -33.36
CA LYS A 416 -11.47 18.40 -34.40
C LYS A 416 -10.46 19.36 -33.76
N PHE A 417 -9.20 19.26 -34.18
CA PHE A 417 -8.09 20.08 -33.67
C PHE A 417 -7.78 21.26 -34.60
N SER A 418 -7.82 21.06 -35.92
CA SER A 418 -7.68 22.15 -36.89
C SER A 418 -8.34 21.87 -38.23
N GLU A 419 -8.85 22.91 -38.88
CA GLU A 419 -9.28 22.96 -40.28
C GLU A 419 -8.39 23.94 -41.02
N THR A 420 -7.86 23.58 -42.18
CA THR A 420 -6.97 24.44 -42.95
C THR A 420 -7.22 24.26 -44.43
N GLN A 421 -7.55 25.36 -45.13
CA GLN A 421 -7.70 25.35 -46.58
C GLN A 421 -6.35 25.17 -47.28
N ILE A 422 -6.39 24.58 -48.47
CA ILE A 422 -5.24 24.14 -49.23
C ILE A 422 -5.45 24.52 -50.69
N ASN A 423 -4.40 25.01 -51.34
CA ASN A 423 -4.41 25.24 -52.79
C ASN A 423 -4.10 23.95 -53.58
N ASP A 424 -4.11 24.06 -54.90
CA ASP A 424 -3.86 22.94 -55.81
C ASP A 424 -2.44 22.38 -55.68
N ASP A 425 -1.46 23.22 -55.33
CA ASP A 425 -0.07 22.83 -55.06
C ASP A 425 0.11 22.08 -53.72
N GLY A 426 -0.97 21.87 -52.96
CA GLY A 426 -0.92 21.19 -51.66
C GLY A 426 -0.39 22.05 -50.52
N LEU A 427 -0.19 23.34 -50.74
CA LEU A 427 0.22 24.33 -49.74
C LEU A 427 -0.99 24.88 -48.99
N PHE A 428 -0.81 25.24 -47.73
CA PHE A 428 -1.87 25.89 -46.97
C PHE A 428 -2.19 27.25 -47.59
N HIS A 429 -3.44 27.45 -47.96
CA HIS A 429 -3.90 28.65 -48.64
C HIS A 429 -5.37 28.88 -48.29
N GLY A 430 -5.71 30.09 -47.82
CA GLY A 430 -7.06 30.42 -47.35
C GLY A 430 -7.21 30.32 -45.83
N SER A 431 -8.41 30.06 -45.33
CA SER A 431 -8.68 30.12 -43.88
C SER A 431 -8.13 28.92 -43.10
N GLN A 432 -7.70 29.18 -41.86
CA GLN A 432 -7.44 28.17 -40.85
C GLN A 432 -8.20 28.51 -39.57
N THR A 433 -8.82 27.50 -38.98
CA THR A 433 -9.36 27.55 -37.62
C THR A 433 -8.79 26.38 -36.83
N ALA A 434 -8.29 26.64 -35.64
CA ALA A 434 -7.79 25.65 -34.70
C ALA A 434 -8.53 25.76 -33.38
N TRP A 435 -8.64 24.64 -32.67
CA TRP A 435 -9.32 24.54 -31.38
C TRP A 435 -8.34 24.10 -30.29
N HIS A 436 -8.73 24.33 -29.03
CA HIS A 436 -7.96 23.81 -27.89
C HIS A 436 -8.15 22.30 -27.78
N MET A 437 -7.14 21.60 -27.25
CA MET A 437 -7.14 20.13 -27.20
C MET A 437 -8.22 19.54 -26.28
N PHE A 438 -8.65 20.29 -25.26
CA PHE A 438 -9.57 19.81 -24.22
C PHE A 438 -10.88 20.61 -24.15
N THR A 439 -11.07 21.59 -25.03
CA THR A 439 -12.29 22.43 -25.05
C THR A 439 -12.77 22.61 -26.49
N THR A 440 -14.04 22.98 -26.65
CA THR A 440 -14.61 23.33 -27.97
C THR A 440 -14.29 24.76 -28.40
N ASN A 441 -13.55 25.50 -27.57
CA ASN A 441 -13.18 26.88 -27.84
C ASN A 441 -12.08 26.94 -28.90
N ARG A 442 -12.15 27.99 -29.73
CA ARG A 442 -11.10 28.29 -30.70
C ARG A 442 -9.80 28.57 -29.94
N SER A 443 -8.69 28.14 -30.51
CA SER A 443 -7.35 28.48 -30.03
C SER A 443 -6.71 29.51 -30.94
N LYS A 444 -6.83 29.32 -32.27
CA LYS A 444 -6.30 30.22 -33.29
C LYS A 444 -7.18 30.28 -34.53
N GLU A 445 -7.16 31.41 -35.21
CA GLU A 445 -7.87 31.63 -36.46
C GLU A 445 -7.09 32.63 -37.29
N GLY A 446 -6.94 32.36 -38.59
CA GLY A 446 -6.22 33.26 -39.48
C GLY A 446 -6.29 32.79 -40.91
N ARG A 447 -5.45 33.40 -41.75
CA ARG A 447 -5.35 33.03 -43.17
C ARG A 447 -3.92 32.68 -43.56
N TRP A 448 -3.84 31.74 -44.49
CA TRP A 448 -2.62 31.35 -45.17
C TRP A 448 -2.63 31.89 -46.59
N LYS A 449 -1.43 32.19 -47.10
CA LYS A 449 -1.18 32.51 -48.50
C LYS A 449 0.05 31.75 -48.95
N ASP A 450 -0.14 30.80 -49.86
CA ASP A 450 0.91 29.99 -50.49
C ASP A 450 1.86 29.33 -49.48
N GLY A 451 1.28 28.80 -48.41
CA GLY A 451 1.97 28.13 -47.34
C GLY A 451 2.56 29.04 -46.27
N TYR A 452 2.36 30.36 -46.35
CA TYR A 452 2.81 31.34 -45.35
C TYR A 452 1.67 31.92 -44.53
N TRP A 453 1.92 32.22 -43.26
CA TRP A 453 1.00 33.02 -42.44
C TRP A 453 0.79 34.39 -43.09
N HIS A 454 -0.47 34.79 -43.27
CA HIS A 454 -0.80 36.06 -43.92
C HIS A 454 -2.07 36.70 -43.33
N GLY A 455 -2.08 38.04 -43.28
CA GLY A 455 -3.16 38.82 -42.69
C GLY A 455 -3.26 38.66 -41.17
N GLU A 456 -4.46 38.90 -40.64
CA GLU A 456 -4.72 38.83 -39.20
C GLU A 456 -4.84 37.39 -38.67
N TRP A 457 -4.14 37.13 -37.57
CA TRP A 457 -4.15 35.89 -36.81
C TRP A 457 -4.59 36.16 -35.39
N LYS A 458 -5.78 35.69 -35.05
CA LYS A 458 -6.40 35.83 -33.74
C LYS A 458 -6.06 34.63 -32.87
N SER A 459 -5.81 34.88 -31.59
CA SER A 459 -5.47 33.86 -30.59
C SER A 459 -6.39 33.98 -29.38
N TRP A 460 -6.88 32.85 -28.87
CA TRP A 460 -7.81 32.77 -27.74
C TRP A 460 -7.25 31.88 -26.64
N ASP A 461 -7.59 32.17 -25.38
CA ASP A 461 -7.31 31.29 -24.24
C ASP A 461 -8.27 30.09 -24.19
N ALA A 462 -8.05 29.19 -23.22
CA ALA A 462 -8.85 27.97 -23.07
C ALA A 462 -10.32 28.28 -22.73
N GLU A 463 -10.58 29.42 -22.09
CA GLU A 463 -11.89 29.95 -21.75
C GLU A 463 -12.61 30.63 -22.92
N GLY A 464 -11.94 30.81 -24.06
CA GLY A 464 -12.50 31.38 -25.28
C GLY A 464 -12.43 32.91 -25.36
N ARG A 465 -11.62 33.56 -24.52
CA ARG A 465 -11.37 35.00 -24.57
C ARG A 465 -10.24 35.31 -25.55
N LEU A 466 -10.43 36.33 -26.37
CA LEU A 466 -9.42 36.79 -27.31
C LEU A 466 -8.23 37.39 -26.55
N THR A 467 -7.04 36.82 -26.71
CA THR A 467 -5.82 37.23 -25.98
C THR A 467 -4.87 38.05 -26.83
N GLY A 468 -4.90 37.87 -28.15
CA GLY A 468 -3.95 38.49 -29.06
C GLY A 468 -4.41 38.48 -30.51
N ILE A 469 -3.96 39.48 -31.27
CA ILE A 469 -4.06 39.53 -32.73
C ILE A 469 -2.67 39.81 -33.26
N THR A 470 -2.20 38.99 -34.20
CA THR A 470 -0.95 39.24 -34.91
C THR A 470 -1.24 39.39 -36.38
N GLU A 471 -0.73 40.43 -37.00
CA GLU A 471 -0.76 40.57 -38.46
C GLU A 471 0.54 40.05 -39.05
N TYR A 472 0.43 39.19 -40.06
CA TYR A 472 1.55 38.63 -40.79
C TYR A 472 1.54 39.05 -42.25
N ASP A 473 2.72 39.32 -42.79
CA ASP A 473 2.94 39.46 -44.22
C ASP A 473 3.94 38.39 -44.70
N MET A 474 3.44 37.45 -45.52
CA MET A 474 4.18 36.30 -46.04
C MET A 474 5.09 35.63 -44.98
N GLY A 475 4.53 35.33 -43.81
CA GLY A 475 5.23 34.64 -42.72
C GLY A 475 6.03 35.53 -41.78
N ASN A 476 6.11 36.84 -42.05
CA ASN A 476 6.77 37.82 -41.18
C ASN A 476 5.73 38.57 -40.35
N PRO A 477 5.85 38.63 -39.02
CA PRO A 477 4.95 39.42 -38.18
C PRO A 477 5.22 40.92 -38.40
N VAL A 478 4.17 41.67 -38.72
CA VAL A 478 4.23 43.13 -39.00
C VAL A 478 3.55 43.94 -37.91
N ARG A 479 2.53 43.41 -37.26
CA ARG A 479 1.79 44.05 -36.17
C ARG A 479 1.41 43.04 -35.10
N TYR A 480 1.44 43.45 -33.83
CA TYR A 480 1.02 42.60 -32.72
C TYR A 480 0.19 43.40 -31.73
N GLN A 481 -0.99 42.88 -31.43
CA GLN A 481 -1.91 43.39 -30.43
C GLN A 481 -2.11 42.37 -29.33
N LYS A 482 -2.21 42.86 -28.10
CA LYS A 482 -2.51 42.04 -26.92
C LYS A 482 -3.69 42.63 -26.17
N LEU A 483 -4.46 41.76 -25.52
CA LEU A 483 -5.48 42.20 -24.58
C LEU A 483 -4.81 42.81 -23.32
N ILE A 484 -5.03 44.09 -23.08
CA ILE A 484 -4.53 44.84 -21.92
C ILE A 484 -5.72 45.58 -21.31
N ASN A 485 -6.03 45.29 -20.04
CA ASN A 485 -7.17 45.89 -19.32
C ASN A 485 -8.54 45.76 -20.04
N GLY A 486 -8.74 44.65 -20.75
CA GLY A 486 -10.00 44.38 -21.47
C GLY A 486 -10.09 44.97 -22.88
N GLU A 487 -9.09 45.72 -23.32
CA GLU A 487 -9.00 46.27 -24.68
C GLU A 487 -7.82 45.70 -25.45
N MET A 488 -7.99 45.48 -26.75
CA MET A 488 -6.90 45.09 -27.64
C MET A 488 -6.04 46.31 -27.95
N ARG A 489 -4.76 46.27 -27.58
CA ARG A 489 -3.82 47.38 -27.80
C ARG A 489 -2.60 46.92 -28.59
N ASP A 490 -2.15 47.78 -29.49
CA ASP A 490 -0.90 47.59 -30.24
C ASP A 490 0.29 47.60 -29.29
N VAL A 491 1.17 46.62 -29.46
CA VAL A 491 2.41 46.50 -28.71
C VAL A 491 3.55 47.04 -29.58
N PRO A 492 4.29 48.05 -29.13
CA PRO A 492 5.48 48.55 -29.81
C PRO A 492 6.48 47.44 -30.12
N ARG A 493 7.15 47.50 -31.28
CA ARG A 493 8.00 46.40 -31.79
C ARG A 493 9.18 46.08 -30.87
N ASP A 494 9.69 47.07 -30.17
CA ASP A 494 10.74 46.97 -29.14
C ASP A 494 10.27 46.19 -27.89
N GLU A 495 8.98 46.24 -27.57
CA GLU A 495 8.37 45.48 -26.47
C GLU A 495 7.93 44.06 -26.88
N TRP A 496 8.06 43.69 -28.16
CA TRP A 496 7.73 42.33 -28.58
C TRP A 496 8.62 41.31 -27.87
N SER A 497 8.01 40.19 -27.49
CA SER A 497 8.75 39.08 -26.87
C SER A 497 9.88 38.61 -27.79
N ARG A 498 10.97 38.13 -27.20
CA ARG A 498 12.12 37.60 -27.96
C ARG A 498 11.69 36.52 -28.94
N VAL A 499 10.75 35.66 -28.54
CA VAL A 499 10.15 34.64 -29.41
C VAL A 499 9.49 35.29 -30.62
N MET A 500 8.63 36.29 -30.41
CA MET A 500 7.90 36.96 -31.50
C MET A 500 8.81 37.66 -32.51
N LYS A 501 9.90 38.27 -32.03
CA LYS A 501 10.92 38.89 -32.89
C LYS A 501 11.68 37.86 -33.74
N MET A 502 11.73 36.61 -33.29
CA MET A 502 12.36 35.48 -34.00
C MET A 502 11.36 34.65 -34.82
N VAL A 503 10.05 34.91 -34.71
CA VAL A 503 9.04 34.22 -35.53
C VAL A 503 9.19 34.70 -36.97
N LYS A 504 9.95 33.95 -37.77
CA LYS A 504 9.98 34.07 -39.22
C LYS A 504 9.72 32.71 -39.82
N GLN A 505 8.80 32.64 -40.76
CA GLN A 505 8.56 31.41 -41.48
C GLN A 505 9.47 31.35 -42.71
N ASP A 506 10.53 30.54 -42.63
CA ASP A 506 11.53 30.44 -43.71
C ASP A 506 11.12 29.51 -44.87
N LYS A 507 10.08 28.67 -44.68
CA LYS A 507 9.60 27.72 -45.69
C LYS A 507 8.08 27.66 -45.73
N PRO A 508 7.47 27.51 -46.92
CA PRO A 508 6.02 27.36 -47.04
C PRO A 508 5.60 26.04 -46.40
N ARG A 509 4.42 26.02 -45.79
CA ARG A 509 3.80 24.83 -45.20
C ARG A 509 2.67 24.34 -46.07
N GLY A 510 2.51 23.03 -46.13
CA GLY A 510 1.43 22.37 -46.84
C GLY A 510 1.07 21.06 -46.17
N ILE A 511 0.32 20.23 -46.88
CA ILE A 511 0.11 18.85 -46.47
C ILE A 511 1.48 18.18 -46.32
N ASN A 512 1.77 17.62 -45.14
CA ASN A 512 2.88 16.69 -45.02
C ASN A 512 2.52 15.45 -45.85
N GLU A 513 3.04 15.35 -47.07
CA GLU A 513 3.06 14.09 -47.83
C GLU A 513 4.02 13.11 -47.15
N ARG A 514 3.66 12.61 -45.97
CA ARG A 514 4.08 11.26 -45.60
C ARG A 514 2.95 10.35 -46.06
N ARG A 515 3.12 9.84 -47.30
CA ARG A 515 2.44 8.64 -47.78
C ARG A 515 2.65 7.49 -46.81
#